data_AF-A0A2X4WER7-F1
#
_entry.id   AF-A0A2X4WER7-F1
#
_cell.length_a   1.000
_cell.length_b   1.000
_cell.length_c   1.000
_cell.angle_alpha   90.00
_cell.angle_beta   90.00
_cell.angle_gamma   90.00
#
_symmetry.space_group_name_H-M   'P 1'
#
loop_
_entity.id
_entity.type
_entity.pdbx_description
1 polymer ?
#
loop_
_entity_poly.entity_id
_entity_poly.type
_entity_poly.pdbx_seq_one_letter_code
_entity_poly.pdbx_strand_id
1 'polypeptide(L)' 'MEHHDDQLYLAINDIDHTKIKAMSPQTNGIRERFHKTILNEFLSSGVP' A
#
# COMPACT_ATOMS: atom_id res chain seq x y z
N MET A 1 13.59 19.64 -8.71
CA MET A 1 12.22 19.98 -8.29
C MET A 1 11.47 18.66 -8.20
N GLU A 2 11.36 18.11 -7.00
CA GLU A 2 10.60 16.87 -6.78
C GLU A 2 9.13 17.18 -7.07
N HIS A 3 8.59 16.53 -8.11
CA HIS A 3 7.20 16.66 -8.48
C HIS A 3 6.35 15.99 -7.39
N HIS A 4 5.59 16.80 -6.65
CA HIS A 4 4.55 16.34 -5.73
C HIS A 4 3.29 15.90 -6.49
N ASP A 5 3.46 15.17 -7.60
CA ASP A 5 2.37 14.80 -8.52
C ASP A 5 1.31 13.97 -7.81
N ASP A 6 1.72 13.10 -6.90
CA ASP A 6 0.81 12.30 -6.09
C ASP A 6 -0.10 13.19 -5.22
N GLN A 7 0.45 14.23 -4.59
CA GLN A 7 -0.33 15.13 -3.73
C GLN A 7 -1.27 16.02 -4.57
N LEU A 8 -0.81 16.46 -5.73
CA LEU A 8 -1.63 17.23 -6.65
C LEU A 8 -2.79 16.38 -7.19
N TYR A 9 -2.53 15.13 -7.57
CA TYR A 9 -3.56 14.20 -8.01
C TYR A 9 -4.60 13.95 -6.90
N LEU A 10 -4.15 13.69 -5.67
CA LEU A 10 -5.05 13.50 -4.53
C LEU A 10 -5.92 14.75 -4.30
N ALA A 11 -5.33 15.96 -4.36
CA ALA A 11 -6.04 17.21 -4.17
C ALA A 11 -7.04 17.52 -5.30
N ILE A 12 -6.67 17.28 -6.57
CA ILE A 12 -7.56 17.49 -7.72
C ILE A 12 -8.76 16.54 -7.66
N ASN A 13 -8.57 15.31 -7.17
CA ASN A 13 -9.61 14.29 -7.12
C ASN A 13 -10.37 14.24 -5.79
N ASP A 14 -10.14 15.19 -4.87
CA ASP A 14 -10.76 15.23 -3.53
C ASP A 14 -10.58 13.92 -2.74
N ILE A 15 -9.37 13.37 -2.78
CA ILE A 15 -9.02 12.13 -2.09
C ILE A 15 -8.23 12.48 -0.82
N ASP A 16 -8.85 12.24 0.33
CA ASP A 16 -8.19 12.37 1.62
C ASP A 16 -7.03 11.38 1.77
N HIS A 17 -5.86 11.90 2.13
CA HIS A 17 -4.64 11.10 2.31
C HIS A 17 -4.07 11.28 3.71
N THR A 18 -3.89 10.17 4.42
CA THR A 18 -3.27 10.13 5.75
C THR A 18 -2.03 9.25 5.73
N LYS A 19 -0.99 9.67 6.47
CA LYS A 19 0.25 8.90 6.64
C LYS A 19 0.21 8.18 7.98
N ILE A 20 0.51 6.89 7.96
CA ILE A 20 0.61 6.07 9.17
C ILE A 20 2.05 5.63 9.41
N LYS A 21 2.38 5.32 10.67
CA LYS A 21 3.69 4.77 11.03
C LYS A 21 3.86 3.38 10.41
N ALA A 22 4.96 3.19 9.68
CA ALA A 22 5.33 1.88 9.13
C ALA A 22 5.51 0.85 10.27
N MET A 23 5.17 -0.42 10.02
CA MET A 23 5.36 -1.54 10.95
C MET A 23 4.59 -1.42 12.28
N SER A 24 3.45 -0.70 12.27
CA SER A 24 2.49 -0.74 13.38
C SER A 24 1.39 -1.77 13.08
N PRO A 25 1.31 -2.91 13.80
CA PRO A 25 0.39 -4.01 13.48
C PRO A 25 -1.09 -3.61 13.54
N GLN A 26 -1.43 -2.70 14.44
CA GLN A 26 -2.80 -2.19 14.62
C GLN A 26 -3.27 -1.37 13.42
N THR A 27 -2.34 -0.70 12.71
CA THR A 27 -2.65 0.19 11.58
C THR A 27 -2.28 -0.43 10.22
N ASN A 28 -1.34 -1.37 10.17
CA ASN A 28 -0.84 -2.00 8.92
C ASN A 28 -1.27 -3.46 8.74
N GLY A 29 -1.97 -4.07 9.70
CA GLY A 29 -2.25 -5.52 9.68
C GLY A 29 -2.99 -6.03 8.44
N ILE A 30 -3.89 -5.23 7.84
CA ILE A 30 -4.57 -5.61 6.59
C ILE A 30 -3.58 -5.60 5.43
N ARG A 31 -2.79 -4.53 5.29
CA ARG A 31 -1.76 -4.40 4.26
C ARG A 31 -0.82 -5.59 4.33
N GLU A 32 -0.30 -5.91 5.51
CA GLU A 32 0.65 -7.02 5.69
C GLU A 32 0.04 -8.39 5.35
N ARG A 33 -1.20 -8.66 5.77
CA ARG A 33 -1.89 -9.91 5.41
C ARG A 33 -2.13 -10.01 3.91
N PHE A 34 -2.56 -8.93 3.27
CA PHE A 34 -2.77 -8.88 1.83
C PHE A 34 -1.48 -9.14 1.05
N HIS A 35 -0.35 -8.53 1.43
CA HIS A 35 0.94 -8.78 0.78
C HIS A 35 1.36 -10.25 0.91
N LYS A 36 1.12 -10.87 2.07
CA LYS A 36 1.39 -12.31 2.27
C LYS A 36 0.49 -13.19 1.41
N THR A 37 -0.80 -12.87 1.29
CA THR A 37 -1.72 -13.61 0.42
C THR A 37 -1.26 -13.57 -1.02
N ILE A 38 -0.96 -12.39 -1.57
CA ILE A 38 -0.48 -12.24 -2.95
C ILE A 38 0.83 -13.02 -3.17
N LEU A 39 1.78 -12.90 -2.23
CA LEU A 39 3.03 -13.64 -2.28
C LEU A 39 2.79 -15.16 -2.27
N ASN A 40 1.87 -15.65 -1.44
CA ASN A 40 1.57 -17.08 -1.33
C ASN A 40 0.83 -17.63 -2.55
N GLU A 41 -0.10 -16.86 -3.12
CA GLU A 41 -0.99 -17.31 -4.20
C GLU A 41 -0.36 -17.20 -5.59
N PHE A 42 0.54 -16.23 -5.80
CA PHE A 42 1.05 -15.91 -7.13
C PHE A 42 2.57 -16.01 -7.27
N LEU A 43 3.33 -15.94 -6.16
CA LEU A 43 4.79 -15.89 -6.22
C LEU A 43 5.48 -17.08 -5.51
N SER A 44 4.83 -17.68 -4.51
CA SER A 44 5.41 -18.77 -3.68
C SER A 44 4.77 -20.13 -3.98
N SER A 45 3.51 -20.18 -4.39
CA SER A 45 2.98 -21.31 -5.13
C SER A 45 3.64 -21.27 -6.50
N GLY A 46 4.81 -21.91 -6.60
CA GLY A 46 5.38 -22.27 -7.88
C GLY A 46 4.34 -23.09 -8.64
N VAL A 47 3.56 -22.41 -9.49
CA VAL A 47 3.22 -23.01 -10.77
C VAL A 47 4.59 -23.31 -11.39
N PRO A 48 4.88 -24.57 -11.77
CA PRO A 48 6.10 -24.83 -12.52
C PRO A 48 6.21 -23.90 -13.75
#